data_AF-K1S7Y1-F1
#
_entry.id   AF-K1S7Y1-F1
#
_cell.length_a   1.000
_cell.length_b   1.000
_cell.length_c   1.000
_cell.angle_alpha   90.00
_cell.angle_beta   90.00
_cell.angle_gamma   90.00
#
_symmetry.space_group_name_H-M   'P 1'
#
loop_
_entity.id
_entity.type
_entity.pdbx_description
1 polymer ?
#
loop_
_entity_poly.entity_id
_entity_poly.type
_entity_poly.pdbx_seq_one_letter_code
_entity_poly.pdbx_strand_id
1 'polypeptide(L)'
;MCKTHKQNEIEFLIFGDGSDKKRLEEYCFKNDISNVKFKGKVDKKFVPYILSKGDLSLLNYKQCKIDRFGTSQNKLFEYLASGRPVIANVHMGYDIIEKYQCGIAQ
;
A
#
# COMPACT_ATOMS: atom_id res chain seq x y z
N MET A 1 14.86 18.37 -5.98
CA MET A 1 13.90 19.30 -5.32
C MET A 1 12.52 18.66 -5.36
N CYS A 2 12.04 18.11 -4.25
CA CYS A 2 10.65 17.64 -4.17
C CYS A 2 9.74 18.87 -4.13
N LYS A 3 8.93 19.04 -5.17
CA LYS A 3 7.85 20.04 -5.18
C LYS A 3 6.78 19.57 -4.21
N THR A 4 6.34 20.45 -3.32
CA THR A 4 5.23 20.18 -2.42
C THR A 4 3.94 20.14 -3.25
N HIS A 5 3.51 18.93 -3.61
CA HIS A 5 2.27 18.71 -4.35
C HIS A 5 1.07 19.15 -3.49
N LYS A 6 0.05 19.77 -4.11
CA LYS A 6 -1.18 20.15 -3.39
C LYS A 6 -1.86 18.87 -2.89
N GLN A 7 -2.51 18.93 -1.71
CA GLN A 7 -3.26 17.80 -1.12
C GLN A 7 -4.28 17.13 -2.07
N ASN A 8 -4.66 17.81 -3.16
CA ASN A 8 -5.63 17.33 -4.15
C ASN A 8 -5.01 16.48 -5.29
N GLU A 9 -3.69 16.26 -5.32
CA GLU A 9 -3.05 15.46 -6.39
C GLU A 9 -2.85 13.98 -6.03
N ILE A 10 -3.09 13.60 -4.76
CA ILE A 10 -2.86 12.23 -4.27
C ILE A 10 -4.11 11.73 -3.56
N GLU A 11 -4.69 10.65 -4.07
CA GLU A 11 -5.78 9.91 -3.42
C GLU A 11 -5.31 8.54 -2.94
N PHE A 12 -5.68 8.18 -1.71
CA PHE A 12 -5.44 6.85 -1.15
C PHE A 12 -6.70 6.01 -1.24
N LEU A 13 -6.64 4.90 -1.97
CA LEU A 13 -7.73 3.94 -2.09
C LEU A 13 -7.43 2.71 -1.24
N ILE A 14 -8.20 2.52 -0.16
CA ILE A 14 -8.02 1.41 0.77
C ILE A 14 -9.07 0.34 0.49
N PHE A 15 -8.61 -0.79 -0.04
CA PHE A 15 -9.42 -1.99 -0.27
C PHE A 15 -9.13 -3.02 0.80
N GLY A 16 -10.20 -3.62 1.34
CA GLY A 16 -10.13 -4.54 2.45
C GLY A 16 -11.08 -4.16 3.57
N ASP A 17 -11.02 -4.96 4.63
CA ASP A 17 -11.80 -4.79 5.83
C ASP A 17 -10.92 -5.06 7.05
N GLY A 18 -11.40 -4.72 8.23
CA GLY A 18 -10.68 -4.94 9.47
C GLY A 18 -11.37 -4.28 10.65
N SER A 19 -11.03 -4.73 11.85
CA SER A 19 -11.58 -4.20 13.10
C SER A 19 -11.39 -2.69 13.26
N ASP A 20 -10.32 -2.14 12.66
CA ASP A 20 -10.00 -0.72 12.73
C ASP A 20 -10.72 0.16 11.71
N LYS A 21 -11.43 -0.40 10.73
CA LYS A 21 -12.01 0.36 9.61
C LYS A 21 -12.87 1.53 10.10
N LYS A 22 -13.84 1.25 10.98
CA LYS A 22 -14.77 2.26 11.50
C LYS A 22 -14.03 3.38 12.25
N ARG A 23 -13.05 3.01 13.08
CA ARG A 23 -12.22 3.97 13.83
C ARG A 23 -11.43 4.89 12.89
N LEU A 24 -10.89 4.34 11.79
CA LEU A 24 -10.12 5.10 10.80
C LEU A 24 -11.01 6.00 9.93
N GLU A 25 -12.20 5.54 9.56
CA GLU A 25 -13.20 6.36 8.86
C GLU A 25 -13.63 7.56 9.73
N GLU A 26 -13.92 7.33 11.01
CA GLU A 26 -14.23 8.38 11.98
C GLU A 26 -13.06 9.35 12.19
N TYR A 27 -11.82 8.84 12.22
CA TYR A 27 -10.62 9.67 12.31
C TYR A 27 -10.48 10.58 11.09
N CYS A 28 -10.68 10.05 9.87
CA CYS A 28 -10.62 10.87 8.65
C CYS A 28 -11.70 11.96 8.65
N PHE A 29 -12.92 11.63 9.08
CA PHE A 29 -14.02 12.59 9.20
C PHE A 29 -13.72 13.70 10.23
N LYS A 30 -13.22 13.35 11.42
CA LYS A 30 -12.94 14.32 12.49
C LYS A 30 -11.75 15.26 12.18
N ASN A 31 -10.87 14.86 11.27
CA ASN A 31 -9.65 15.62 10.92
C ASN A 31 -9.70 16.20 9.50
N ASP A 32 -10.89 16.24 8.86
CA ASP A 32 -11.08 16.75 7.50
C ASP A 32 -10.15 16.13 6.44
N ILE A 33 -9.82 14.83 6.61
CA ILE A 33 -8.97 14.09 5.67
C ILE A 33 -9.84 13.56 4.54
N SER A 34 -9.87 14.32 3.43
CA SER A 34 -10.78 14.05 2.30
C SER A 34 -10.20 13.15 1.21
N ASN A 35 -8.88 12.98 1.17
CA ASN A 35 -8.16 12.26 0.12
C ASN A 35 -7.93 10.76 0.41
N VAL A 36 -8.57 10.21 1.44
CA VAL A 36 -8.55 8.77 1.76
C VAL A 36 -9.94 8.18 1.53
N LYS A 37 -10.05 7.16 0.70
CA LYS A 37 -11.31 6.46 0.38
C LYS A 37 -11.25 5.00 0.79
N PHE A 38 -12.10 4.61 1.74
CA PHE A 38 -12.30 3.22 2.13
C PHE A 38 -13.29 2.56 1.16
N LYS A 39 -12.81 1.63 0.34
CA LYS A 39 -13.61 0.92 -0.68
C LYS A 39 -14.20 -0.41 -0.18
N GLY A 40 -13.81 -0.84 1.02
CA GLY A 40 -14.30 -2.06 1.64
C GLY A 40 -13.72 -3.34 1.04
N LYS A 41 -14.26 -4.48 1.48
CA LYS A 41 -13.84 -5.81 1.02
C LYS A 41 -14.25 -6.01 -0.44
N VAL A 42 -13.35 -6.60 -1.22
CA VAL A 42 -13.57 -6.97 -2.62
C VAL A 42 -13.27 -8.45 -2.83
N ASP A 43 -13.92 -9.05 -3.82
CA ASP A 43 -13.58 -10.40 -4.28
C ASP A 43 -12.18 -10.40 -4.91
N LYS A 44 -11.39 -11.43 -4.61
CA LYS A 44 -10.00 -11.58 -5.06
C LYS A 44 -9.86 -11.48 -6.58
N LYS A 45 -10.87 -11.92 -7.35
CA LYS A 45 -10.86 -11.81 -8.82
C LYS A 45 -10.75 -10.37 -9.33
N PHE A 46 -11.13 -9.37 -8.52
CA PHE A 46 -11.04 -7.96 -8.90
C PHE A 46 -9.71 -7.30 -8.52
N VAL A 47 -8.87 -7.95 -7.72
CA VAL A 47 -7.58 -7.38 -7.28
C VAL A 47 -6.69 -6.97 -8.46
N PRO A 48 -6.50 -7.79 -9.52
CA PRO A 48 -5.69 -7.36 -10.67
C PRO A 48 -6.24 -6.11 -11.35
N TYR A 49 -7.57 -6.03 -11.53
CA TYR A 49 -8.21 -4.85 -12.10
C TYR A 49 -7.98 -3.61 -11.22
N ILE A 50 -8.19 -3.73 -9.91
CA ILE A 50 -8.00 -2.63 -8.96
C ILE A 50 -6.56 -2.11 -9.00
N LEU A 51 -5.57 -3.00 -8.91
CA LEU A 51 -4.16 -2.62 -8.95
C LEU A 51 -3.76 -2.01 -10.30
N SER A 52 -4.34 -2.48 -11.40
CA SER A 52 -4.10 -1.90 -12.73
C SER A 52 -4.52 -0.42 -12.85
N LYS A 53 -5.40 0.05 -11.97
CA LYS A 53 -5.90 1.44 -11.96
C LYS A 53 -5.14 2.37 -11.01
N GLY A 54 -4.31 1.83 -10.11
CA GLY A 54 -3.49 2.64 -9.22
C GLY A 54 -2.15 3.03 -9.85
N ASP A 55 -1.60 4.17 -9.44
CA ASP A 55 -0.28 4.62 -9.88
C ASP A 55 0.86 3.94 -9.11
N LEU A 56 0.63 3.64 -7.83
CA LEU A 56 1.58 3.02 -6.90
C LEU A 56 0.88 2.11 -5.90
N SER A 57 1.60 1.13 -5.38
CA SER A 57 1.14 0.24 -4.31
C SER A 57 1.88 0.50 -3.01
N LEU A 58 1.17 0.52 -1.88
CA LEU A 58 1.74 0.74 -0.56
C LEU A 58 1.74 -0.56 0.26
N LEU A 59 2.91 -0.97 0.72
CA LEU A 59 3.13 -2.15 1.54
C LEU A 59 3.50 -1.70 2.96
N ASN A 60 2.50 -1.63 3.84
CA ASN A 60 2.71 -1.19 5.22
C ASN A 60 2.64 -2.36 6.21
N TYR A 61 3.74 -2.64 6.90
CA TYR A 61 3.86 -3.66 7.93
C TYR A 61 4.57 -3.12 9.18
N LYS A 62 4.32 -3.77 10.31
CA LYS A 62 5.15 -3.58 11.50
C LYS A 62 6.42 -4.43 11.35
N GLN A 63 7.58 -3.78 11.29
CA GLN A 63 8.86 -4.48 11.21
C GLN A 63 9.02 -5.48 12.37
N CYS A 64 9.39 -6.70 12.03
CA CYS A 64 9.60 -7.80 12.96
C CYS A 64 10.96 -8.45 12.73
N LYS A 65 11.49 -9.13 13.75
CA LYS A 65 12.80 -9.80 13.66
C LYS A 65 12.87 -10.84 12.53
N ILE A 66 11.74 -11.37 12.08
CA ILE A 66 11.70 -12.42 11.06
C ILE A 66 11.92 -11.88 9.64
N ASP A 67 11.66 -10.58 9.41
CA ASP A 67 11.76 -9.97 8.08
C ASP A 67 13.19 -10.02 7.53
N ARG A 68 14.20 -10.13 8.41
CA ARG A 68 15.62 -10.33 8.06
C ARG A 68 15.89 -11.61 7.26
N PHE A 69 14.96 -12.57 7.26
CA PHE A 69 15.07 -13.80 6.48
C PHE A 69 14.28 -13.74 5.17
N GLY A 70 13.52 -12.66 4.95
CA GLY A 70 12.52 -12.57 3.88
C GLY A 70 11.17 -13.15 4.29
N THR A 71 10.11 -12.64 3.67
CA THR A 71 8.74 -13.15 3.87
C THR A 71 8.01 -13.29 2.52
N SER A 72 7.20 -14.34 2.36
CA SER A 72 6.41 -14.56 1.15
C SER A 72 5.05 -13.87 1.27
N GLN A 73 5.05 -12.55 1.14
CA GLN A 73 3.82 -11.77 1.31
C GLN A 73 2.96 -11.83 0.04
N ASN A 74 1.77 -12.40 0.14
CA ASN A 74 0.82 -12.48 -0.98
C ASN A 74 0.59 -11.11 -1.66
N LYS A 75 0.42 -10.05 -0.86
CA LYS A 75 0.21 -8.70 -1.35
C LYS A 75 1.40 -8.15 -2.16
N LEU A 76 2.62 -8.42 -1.71
CA LEU A 76 3.82 -7.99 -2.43
C LEU A 76 3.82 -8.56 -3.85
N PHE A 77 3.58 -9.86 -4.00
CA PHE A 77 3.56 -10.49 -5.33
C PHE A 77 2.40 -10.01 -6.20
N GLU A 78 1.23 -9.73 -5.62
CA GLU A 78 0.11 -9.10 -6.34
C GLU A 78 0.48 -7.68 -6.82
N TYR A 79 1.18 -6.89 -6.00
CA TYR A 79 1.65 -5.55 -6.36
C TYR A 79 2.71 -5.60 -7.46
N LEU A 80 3.68 -6.50 -7.36
CA LEU A 80 4.70 -6.70 -8.40
C LEU A 80 4.05 -7.14 -9.73
N ALA A 81 3.08 -8.06 -9.68
CA ALA A 81 2.37 -8.53 -10.88
C ALA A 81 1.54 -7.44 -11.56
N SER A 82 1.15 -6.38 -10.83
CA SER A 82 0.46 -5.22 -11.41
C SER A 82 1.36 -4.32 -12.25
N GLY A 83 2.68 -4.49 -12.17
CA GLY A 83 3.66 -3.64 -12.86
C GLY A 83 3.74 -2.22 -12.31
N ARG A 84 3.16 -1.97 -11.12
CA ARG A 84 3.20 -0.66 -10.45
C ARG A 84 4.33 -0.61 -9.43
N PRO A 85 5.00 0.56 -9.26
CA PRO A 85 5.99 0.72 -8.21
C PRO A 85 5.44 0.42 -6.81
N VAL A 86 6.25 -0.20 -5.97
CA VAL A 86 5.90 -0.54 -4.58
C VAL A 86 6.64 0.37 -3.61
N ILE A 87 5.91 1.02 -2.71
CA ILE A 87 6.50 1.71 -1.56
C ILE A 87 6.27 0.83 -0.34
N ALA A 88 7.34 0.42 0.33
CA ALA A 88 7.29 -0.39 1.53
C ALA A 88 7.95 0.31 2.72
N ASN A 89 7.38 0.11 3.91
CA ASN A 89 8.02 0.57 5.17
C ASN A 89 8.76 -0.57 5.91
N VAL A 90 9.04 -1.65 5.20
CA VAL A 90 9.62 -2.88 5.74
C VAL A 90 10.78 -3.28 4.85
N HIS A 91 11.97 -3.37 5.43
CA HIS A 91 13.13 -3.90 4.74
C HIS A 91 13.23 -5.39 5.00
N MET A 92 13.34 -6.17 3.93
CA MET A 92 13.47 -7.64 4.01
C MET A 92 14.89 -8.09 3.70
N GLY A 93 15.34 -9.17 4.32
CA GLY A 93 16.70 -9.67 4.07
C GLY A 93 16.97 -10.04 2.61
N TYR A 94 15.94 -10.47 1.88
CA TYR A 94 15.94 -10.54 0.42
C TYR A 94 14.91 -9.55 -0.13
N ASP A 95 15.30 -8.27 -0.17
CA ASP A 95 14.43 -7.21 -0.63
C ASP A 95 14.28 -7.23 -2.15
N ILE A 96 13.20 -7.86 -2.62
CA ILE A 96 12.85 -7.93 -4.05
C ILE A 96 12.60 -6.51 -4.60
N ILE A 97 12.07 -5.60 -3.78
CA ILE A 97 11.69 -4.25 -4.18
C ILE A 97 12.94 -3.47 -4.60
N GLU A 98 13.93 -3.42 -3.72
CA GLU A 98 15.18 -2.71 -4.00
C GLU A 98 16.06 -3.47 -5.01
N LYS A 99 16.17 -4.80 -4.89
CA LYS A 99 17.03 -5.61 -5.76
C LYS A 99 16.71 -5.44 -7.25
N TYR A 100 15.42 -5.34 -7.59
CA TYR A 100 14.96 -5.21 -8.97
C TYR A 100 14.50 -3.79 -9.32
N GLN A 101 14.75 -2.80 -8.46
CA GLN A 101 14.41 -1.39 -8.69
C GLN A 101 12.92 -1.19 -9.03
N CYS A 102 12.05 -1.99 -8.44
CA CYS A 102 10.60 -1.92 -8.65
C CYS A 102 9.88 -1.11 -7.57
N GLY A 103 10.61 -0.30 -6.80
CA GLY A 103 10.08 0.52 -5.73
C GLY A 103 11.13 0.98 -4.74
N ILE A 104 10.67 1.36 -3.54
CA ILE A 104 11.50 1.78 -2.40
C ILE A 104 11.03 1.04 -1.14
N ALA A 105 11.95 0.55 -0.32
CA ALA A 105 11.66 -0.12 0.94
C ALA A 105 12.54 0.43 2.08
N GLN A 106 11.94 1.06 3.09
CA GLN A 106 12.67 1.73 4.20
C GLN A 106 12.02 1.59 5.57
#